data_AF-A0AAW5Z140-F1
#
_entry.id   AF-A0AAW5Z140-F1
#
_cell.length_a   1.000
_cell.length_b   1.000
_cell.length_c   1.000
_cell.angle_alpha   90.00
_cell.angle_beta   90.00
_cell.angle_gamma   90.00
#
_symmetry.space_group_name_H-M   'P 1'
#
loop_
_entity.id
_entity.type
_entity.pdbx_description
1 polymer ?
#
loop_
_entity_poly.entity_id
_entity_poly.type
_entity_poly.pdbx_seq_one_letter_code
_entity_poly.pdbx_strand_id
1 'polypeptide(L)' 'IWSLPDGEIRRYDRRLNIICRECRKSEVMQRVLAFYQNGFRERLGDQG' A
#
# COMPACT_ATOMS: atom_id res chain seq x y z
N ILE A 1 -11.70 13.16 1.09
CA ILE A 1 -11.01 12.81 2.35
C ILE A 1 -12.09 12.30 3.28
N TRP A 2 -12.04 11.02 3.66
CA TRP A 2 -13.03 10.47 4.58
C TRP A 2 -12.68 10.98 5.98
N SER A 3 -13.36 12.03 6.41
CA SER A 3 -13.24 12.56 7.77
C SER A 3 -14.05 11.65 8.69
N LEU A 4 -13.40 11.09 9.71
CA LEU A 4 -14.10 10.41 10.80
C LEU A 4 -14.91 11.48 11.58
N PRO A 5 -16.08 11.12 12.14
CA PRO A 5 -16.99 12.08 12.78
C PRO A 5 -16.42 12.74 14.06
N ASP A 6 -15.33 12.21 14.60
CA ASP A 6 -14.58 12.76 15.73
C ASP A 6 -13.60 13.88 15.32
N GLY A 7 -13.37 14.09 14.02
CA GLY A 7 -12.42 15.09 13.52
C GLY A 7 -10.96 14.73 13.77
N GLU A 8 -10.69 13.54 14.31
CA GLU A 8 -9.34 13.08 14.64
C GLU A 8 -8.60 12.64 13.38
N ILE A 9 -7.52 13.34 13.06
CA ILE A 9 -6.59 12.92 12.01
C ILE A 9 -5.70 11.83 12.58
N ARG A 10 -6.18 10.59 12.50
CA ARG A 10 -5.41 9.42 12.94
C ARG A 10 -4.30 9.12 11.95
N ARG A 11 -3.09 8.82 12.48
CA ARG A 11 -2.03 8.23 11.64
C ARG A 11 -2.55 6.95 11.02
N TYR A 12 -2.39 6.84 9.69
CA TYR A 12 -2.73 5.66 8.93
C TYR A 12 -1.96 4.44 9.48
N ASP A 13 -2.66 3.50 10.11
CA ASP A 13 -2.08 2.22 10.50
C ASP A 13 -2.10 1.27 9.29
N ARG A 14 -0.93 1.05 8.70
CA ARG A 14 -0.76 0.13 7.56
C ARG A 14 -1.25 -1.30 7.85
N ARG A 15 -1.29 -1.72 9.11
CA ARG A 15 -1.77 -3.06 9.52
C ARG A 15 -3.28 -3.18 9.38
N LEU A 16 -4.00 -2.06 9.33
CA LEU A 16 -5.44 -1.99 9.13
C LEU A 16 -5.83 -1.81 7.65
N ASN A 17 -4.90 -1.96 6.70
CA ASN A 17 -5.22 -1.96 5.28
C ASN A 17 -5.97 -3.25 4.90
N ILE A 18 -7.26 -3.30 5.24
CA ILE A 18 -8.17 -4.41 4.96
C ILE A 18 -8.63 -4.28 3.51
N ILE A 19 -7.81 -4.81 2.62
CA ILE A 19 -8.21 -5.05 1.22
C ILE A 19 -9.12 -6.27 1.22
N CYS A 20 -10.31 -6.16 0.60
CA CYS A 20 -11.24 -7.28 0.46
C CYS A 20 -10.56 -8.48 -0.24
N ARG A 21 -10.94 -9.72 0.10
CA ARG A 21 -10.26 -10.93 -0.44
C ARG A 21 -10.30 -11.01 -1.97
N GLU A 22 -11.42 -10.61 -2.56
CA GLU A 22 -11.61 -10.57 -4.02
C GLU A 22 -10.73 -9.49 -4.65
N CYS A 23 -10.76 -8.29 -4.08
CA CYS A 23 -9.92 -7.16 -4.45
C CYS A 23 -8.43 -7.52 -4.42
N ARG A 24 -8.00 -8.27 -3.39
CA ARG A 24 -6.62 -8.74 -3.25
C ARG A 24 -6.20 -9.70 -4.36
N LYS A 25 -7.14 -10.45 -4.95
CA LYS A 25 -6.89 -11.35 -6.08
C LYS A 25 -7.02 -10.67 -7.45
N SER A 26 -7.49 -9.43 -7.49
CA SER A 26 -7.57 -8.69 -8.76
C SER A 26 -6.18 -8.47 -9.34
N GLU A 27 -6.07 -8.56 -10.66
CA GLU A 27 -4.81 -8.38 -11.38
C GLU A 27 -4.16 -7.02 -11.07
N VAL A 28 -4.98 -5.96 -11.02
CA VAL A 28 -4.54 -4.60 -10.70
C VAL A 28 -3.93 -4.54 -9.30
N MET A 29 -4.59 -5.11 -8.29
CA MET A 29 -4.08 -5.11 -6.93
C MET A 29 -2.82 -5.96 -6.79
N GLN A 30 -2.73 -7.09 -7.50
CA GLN A 30 -1.51 -7.90 -7.52
C GLN A 30 -0.32 -7.13 -8.09
N ARG A 31 -0.51 -6.34 -9.16
CA ARG A 31 0.55 -5.46 -9.71
C ARG A 31 0.99 -4.39 -8.70
N VAL A 32 0.04 -3.75 -8.02
CA VAL A 32 0.33 -2.75 -6.97
C VAL A 32 1.07 -3.39 -5.79
N LEU A 33 0.62 -4.56 -5.33
CA LEU A 33 1.28 -5.28 -4.24
C LEU A 33 2.69 -5.73 -4.65
N ALA A 34 2.89 -6.21 -5.88
CA ALA A 34 4.20 -6.57 -6.40
C ALA A 34 5.13 -5.34 -6.48
N PHE A 35 4.60 -4.18 -6.87
CA PHE A 35 5.34 -2.92 -6.87
C PHE A 35 5.83 -2.53 -5.47
N TYR A 36 4.99 -2.64 -4.44
CA TYR A 36 5.39 -2.33 -3.06
C TYR A 36 6.20 -3.44 -2.37
N GLN A 37 5.99 -4.72 -2.70
CA GLN A 37 6.71 -5.86 -2.10
C GLN A 37 8.13 -6.01 -2.61
N ASN A 38 8.37 -5.80 -3.90
CA ASN A 38 9.71 -5.92 -4.48
C ASN A 38 10.62 -4.73 -4.13
N GLY A 39 10.11 -3.82 -3.30
CA GLY A 39 10.76 -2.57 -2.98
C GLY A 39 10.81 -1.68 -4.22
N PHE A 40 10.61 -0.40 -4.00
CA PHE A 40 11.22 0.59 -4.86
C PHE A 40 12.75 0.46 -4.67
N ARG A 41 13.37 -0.59 -5.24
CA ARG A 41 14.81 -0.66 -5.45
C ARG A 41 15.09 0.24 -6.63
N GLU A 42 14.88 1.53 -6.39
CA GLU A 42 15.48 2.57 -7.19
C GLU A 42 16.97 2.22 -7.28
N ARG A 43 17.47 2.15 -8.50
CA ARG A 43 18.88 2.02 -8.83
C ARG A 43 19.66 3.24 -8.33
N LEU A 44 19.72 3.44 -7.02
CA LEU A 44 20.68 4.33 -6.39
C LEU A 44 21.79 3.44 -5.81
N GLY A 45 22.71 3.04 -6.69
CA GLY A 45 24.06 2.63 -6.27
C GLY A 45 24.38 1.14 -6.28
N ASP A 46 24.23 0.46 -7.42
CA ASP A 46 25.09 -0.70 -7.70
C ASP A 46 25.45 -0.73 -9.18
N GLN A 47 26.30 0.22 -9.57
CA GLN A 47 27.37 -0.03 -10.53
C GLN A 47 28.63 -0.15 -9.68
N GLY A 48 29.09 -1.39 -9.49
CA GLY A 48 30.30 -1.76 -8.77
C GLY A 48 30.64 -3.20 -9.10
#